data_AF-A0A7Y9RV95-F1
#
_entry.id   AF-A0A7Y9RV95-F1
#
_cell.length_a   1.000
_cell.length_b   1.000
_cell.length_c   1.000
_cell.angle_alpha   90.00
_cell.angle_beta   90.00
_cell.angle_gamma   90.00
#
_symmetry.space_group_name_H-M   'P 1'
#
loop_
_entity.id
_entity.type
_entity.pdbx_description
1 polymer ?
#
loop_
_entity_poly.entity_id
_entity_poly.type
_entity_poly.pdbx_seq_one_letter_code
_entity_poly.pdbx_strand_id
1 'polypeptide(L)'
;MTAEFERTFSAPDLVAEHTALFTTQVLRILGPGAERGEVREDLPLRFLAEMIGAVYVSTIRYWRQQPDYDLRQNFARAARFVAEAISAHETPAR
;
A
#
# COMPACT_ATOMS: atom_id res chain seq x y z
N MET A 1 23.71 -13.00 -3.75
CA MET A 1 22.61 -12.02 -3.86
C MET A 1 22.93 -11.11 -5.04
N THR A 2 22.46 -11.35 -6.29
CA THR A 2 22.75 -10.37 -7.38
C THR A 2 22.04 -10.48 -8.75
N ALA A 3 21.37 -11.55 -9.18
CA ALA A 3 20.86 -11.59 -10.58
C ALA A 3 19.38 -11.21 -10.75
N GLU A 4 18.52 -11.51 -9.77
CA GLU A 4 17.08 -11.29 -9.87
C GLU A 4 16.65 -9.87 -9.45
N PHE A 5 17.44 -9.24 -8.57
CA PHE A 5 17.27 -7.83 -8.21
C PHE A 5 17.56 -6.93 -9.43
N GLU A 6 18.66 -7.15 -10.17
CA GLU A 6 19.00 -6.36 -11.36
C GLU A 6 17.95 -6.47 -12.48
N ARG A 7 17.32 -7.64 -12.68
CA ARG A 7 16.25 -7.79 -13.68
C ARG A 7 15.00 -6.96 -13.39
N THR A 8 14.66 -6.76 -12.12
CA THR A 8 13.49 -5.93 -11.74
C THR A 8 13.78 -4.44 -11.92
N PHE A 9 15.05 -4.03 -11.84
CA PHE A 9 15.52 -2.67 -12.14
C PHE A 9 15.80 -2.41 -13.63
N SER A 10 15.70 -3.42 -14.51
CA SER A 10 16.07 -3.31 -15.93
C SER A 10 15.05 -2.55 -16.80
N ALA A 11 13.92 -2.11 -16.24
CA ALA A 11 12.96 -1.24 -16.93
C ALA A 11 12.29 -0.27 -15.93
N PRO A 12 13.02 0.75 -15.44
CA PRO A 12 12.51 1.68 -14.43
C PRO A 12 11.22 2.39 -14.88
N ASP A 13 11.07 2.65 -16.17
CA ASP A 13 9.87 3.29 -16.74
C ASP A 13 8.62 2.40 -16.63
N LEU A 14 8.74 1.08 -16.87
CA LEU A 14 7.63 0.13 -16.71
C LEU A 14 7.24 -0.01 -15.23
N VAL A 15 8.23 -0.01 -14.32
CA VAL A 15 7.97 -0.04 -12.87
C VAL A 15 7.28 1.24 -12.42
N ALA A 16 7.70 2.40 -12.94
CA ALA A 16 7.08 3.69 -12.64
C ALA A 16 5.63 3.75 -13.15
N GLU A 17 5.37 3.30 -14.39
CA GLU A 17 4.04 3.26 -14.98
C GLU A 17 3.10 2.32 -14.20
N HIS A 18 3.55 1.11 -13.88
CA HIS A 18 2.78 0.17 -13.05
C HIS A 18 2.49 0.73 -11.66
N THR A 19 3.45 1.41 -11.04
CA THR A 19 3.26 2.05 -9.73
C THR A 19 2.24 3.18 -9.82
N ALA A 20 2.32 4.02 -10.87
CA ALA A 20 1.37 5.11 -11.10
C ALA A 20 -0.06 4.60 -11.35
N LEU A 21 -0.21 3.52 -12.12
CA LEU A 21 -1.50 2.86 -12.34
C LEU A 21 -2.08 2.30 -11.04
N PHE A 22 -1.26 1.61 -10.24
CA PHE A 22 -1.69 1.08 -8.93
C PHE A 22 -2.18 2.21 -8.02
N THR A 23 -1.37 3.27 -7.84
CA THR A 23 -1.73 4.43 -7.02
C THR A 23 -3.03 5.07 -7.51
N THR A 24 -3.23 5.16 -8.84
CA THR A 24 -4.47 5.70 -9.42
C THR A 24 -5.69 4.86 -9.08
N GLN A 25 -5.58 3.52 -9.12
CA GLN A 25 -6.70 2.65 -8.72
C GLN A 25 -6.99 2.76 -7.22
N VAL A 26 -5.96 2.85 -6.38
CA VAL A 26 -6.16 3.04 -4.95
C VAL A 26 -6.81 4.39 -4.65
N LEU A 27 -6.43 5.46 -5.35
CA LEU A 27 -7.08 6.76 -5.23
C LEU A 27 -8.59 6.71 -5.54
N ARG A 28 -9.01 5.92 -6.53
CA ARG A 28 -10.44 5.72 -6.84
C ARG A 28 -11.21 5.07 -5.69
N ILE A 29 -10.54 4.24 -4.89
CA ILE A 29 -11.12 3.61 -3.71
C ILE A 29 -11.14 4.59 -2.53
N LEU A 30 -10.06 5.33 -2.32
CA LEU A 30 -9.93 6.25 -1.19
C LEU A 30 -10.79 7.51 -1.34
N GLY A 31 -11.02 8.00 -2.55
CA GLY A 31 -11.78 9.24 -2.81
C GLY A 31 -13.15 9.26 -2.12
N PRO A 32 -14.04 8.27 -2.38
CA PRO A 32 -15.33 8.18 -1.71
C PRO A 32 -15.24 7.98 -0.19
N GLY A 33 -14.16 7.36 0.32
CA GLY A 33 -13.92 7.23 1.75
C GLY A 33 -13.55 8.56 2.41
N ALA A 34 -12.70 9.34 1.74
CA ALA A 34 -12.34 10.69 2.18
C ALA A 34 -13.55 11.62 2.18
N GLU A 35 -14.39 11.60 1.14
CA GLU A 35 -15.64 12.37 1.08
C GLU A 35 -16.61 12.03 2.22
N ARG A 36 -16.54 10.81 2.75
CA ARG A 36 -17.35 10.32 3.88
C ARG A 36 -16.69 10.52 5.25
N GLY A 37 -15.49 11.11 5.31
CA GLY A 37 -14.72 11.28 6.54
C GLY A 37 -14.21 9.96 7.14
N GLU A 38 -14.08 8.91 6.34
CA GLU A 38 -13.57 7.60 6.78
C GLU A 38 -12.03 7.53 6.73
N VAL A 39 -11.41 8.42 5.97
CA VAL A 39 -9.96 8.49 5.72
C VAL A 39 -9.39 9.73 6.40
N ARG A 40 -8.20 9.62 7.00
CA ARG A 40 -7.48 10.75 7.59
C ARG A 40 -7.19 11.86 6.58
N GLU A 41 -7.33 13.10 7.00
CA GLU A 41 -7.18 14.29 6.15
C GLU A 41 -5.88 15.08 6.42
N ASP A 42 -5.12 14.70 7.44
CA ASP A 42 -3.86 15.35 7.81
C ASP A 42 -2.71 15.03 6.85
N LEU A 43 -2.91 14.10 5.91
CA LEU A 43 -1.96 13.69 4.89
C LEU A 43 -2.61 13.68 3.49
N PRO A 44 -1.85 13.98 2.42
CA PRO A 44 -2.40 13.94 1.06
C PRO A 44 -2.92 12.54 0.68
N LEU A 45 -4.08 12.47 0.02
CA LEU A 45 -4.69 11.20 -0.39
C LEU A 45 -3.78 10.35 -1.29
N ARG A 46 -2.98 11.01 -2.14
CA ARG A 46 -1.94 10.36 -2.96
C ARG A 46 -0.89 9.67 -2.11
N PHE A 47 -0.43 10.32 -1.05
CA PHE A 47 0.53 9.73 -0.12
C PHE A 47 -0.06 8.48 0.56
N LEU A 48 -1.31 8.56 1.02
CA LEU A 48 -2.00 7.39 1.60
C LEU A 48 -2.11 6.23 0.61
N ALA A 49 -2.41 6.51 -0.66
CA ALA A 49 -2.44 5.50 -1.72
C ALA A 49 -1.06 4.87 -1.98
N GLU A 50 0.01 5.67 -1.96
CA GLU A 50 1.40 5.20 -2.09
C GLU A 50 1.80 4.31 -0.91
N MET A 51 1.39 4.64 0.32
CA MET A 51 1.63 3.81 1.51
C MET A 51 0.93 2.45 1.42
N ILE A 52 -0.30 2.39 0.92
CA ILE A 52 -1.00 1.12 0.65
C ILE A 52 -0.20 0.28 -0.34
N GLY A 53 0.32 0.89 -1.41
CA GLY A 53 1.17 0.21 -2.37
C GLY A 53 2.46 -0.32 -1.77
N ALA A 54 3.12 0.48 -0.93
CA ALA A 54 4.35 0.06 -0.25
C ALA A 54 4.12 -1.16 0.66
N VAL A 55 3.01 -1.18 1.41
CA VAL A 55 2.62 -2.31 2.27
C VAL A 55 2.33 -3.56 1.43
N TYR A 56 1.58 -3.43 0.34
CA TYR A 56 1.29 -4.52 -0.60
C TYR A 56 2.57 -5.11 -1.18
N VAL A 57 3.44 -4.28 -1.78
CA VAL A 57 4.69 -4.72 -2.41
C VAL A 57 5.61 -5.39 -1.39
N SER A 58 5.72 -4.83 -0.19
CA SER A 58 6.56 -5.40 0.88
C SER A 58 6.05 -6.77 1.33
N THR A 59 4.74 -6.95 1.45
CA THR A 59 4.13 -8.23 1.81
C THR A 59 4.43 -9.31 0.77
N ILE A 60 4.26 -8.99 -0.51
CA ILE A 60 4.59 -9.91 -1.61
C ILE A 60 6.10 -10.21 -1.65
N ARG A 61 6.93 -9.20 -1.41
CA ARG A 61 8.39 -9.38 -1.35
C ARG A 61 8.79 -10.35 -0.23
N TYR A 62 8.25 -10.20 0.97
CA TYR A 62 8.58 -11.11 2.07
C TYR A 62 8.14 -12.54 1.78
N TRP A 63 6.96 -12.72 1.22
CA TRP A 63 6.49 -14.04 0.79
C TRP A 63 7.43 -14.72 -0.21
N ARG A 64 7.96 -13.97 -1.19
CA ARG A 64 8.92 -14.52 -2.16
C ARG A 64 10.28 -14.88 -1.57
N GLN A 65 10.68 -14.22 -0.47
CA GLN A 65 12.02 -14.35 0.11
C GLN A 65 12.08 -15.36 1.27
N GLN A 66 10.95 -15.69 1.88
CA GLN A 66 10.88 -16.50 3.09
C GLN A 66 10.00 -17.74 2.85
N PRO A 67 10.60 -18.96 2.83
CA PRO A 67 9.87 -20.19 2.55
C PRO A 67 8.69 -20.47 3.50
N ASP A 68 8.83 -20.06 4.77
CA ASP A 68 7.83 -20.29 5.82
C ASP A 68 6.85 -19.10 5.99
N TYR A 69 6.85 -18.15 5.06
CA TYR A 69 5.99 -16.97 5.16
C TYR A 69 4.53 -17.32 4.85
N ASP A 70 3.69 -17.32 5.88
CA ASP A 70 2.24 -17.42 5.71
C ASP A 70 1.69 -16.14 5.06
N LEU A 71 1.60 -16.16 3.72
CA LEU A 71 1.08 -15.05 2.95
C LEU A 71 -0.34 -14.68 3.36
N ARG A 72 -1.21 -15.67 3.58
CA ARG A 72 -2.63 -15.40 3.87
C ARG A 72 -2.78 -14.66 5.19
N GLN A 73 -2.11 -15.15 6.24
CA GLN A 73 -2.14 -14.52 7.56
C GLN A 73 -1.50 -13.12 7.52
N ASN A 74 -0.33 -12.99 6.91
CA ASN A 74 0.39 -11.71 6.91
C ASN A 74 -0.25 -10.66 6.00
N PHE A 75 -0.87 -11.07 4.88
CA PHE A 75 -1.63 -10.16 4.04
C PHE A 75 -2.86 -9.60 4.78
N ALA A 76 -3.58 -10.44 5.52
CA ALA A 76 -4.70 -9.99 6.35
C ALA A 76 -4.24 -8.99 7.45
N ARG A 77 -3.10 -9.27 8.10
CA ARG A 77 -2.50 -8.34 9.09
C ARG A 77 -2.09 -7.02 8.45
N ALA A 78 -1.41 -7.07 7.31
CA ALA A 78 -0.97 -5.89 6.57
C ALA A 78 -2.14 -5.03 6.10
N ALA A 79 -3.20 -5.66 5.56
CA ALA A 79 -4.42 -4.99 5.15
C ALA A 79 -5.12 -4.30 6.33
N ARG A 80 -5.23 -5.00 7.48
CA ARG A 80 -5.79 -4.41 8.70
C ARG A 80 -4.97 -3.24 9.21
N PHE A 81 -3.66 -3.41 9.30
CA PHE A 81 -2.74 -2.36 9.75
C PHE A 81 -2.84 -1.11 8.89
N VAL A 82 -2.81 -1.25 7.56
CA VAL A 82 -2.89 -0.09 6.68
C VAL A 82 -4.27 0.55 6.71
N ALA A 83 -5.35 -0.23 6.83
CA ALA A 83 -6.70 0.32 6.99
C ALA A 83 -6.80 1.17 8.26
N GLU A 84 -6.34 0.66 9.41
CA GLU A 84 -6.30 1.41 10.67
C GLU A 84 -5.41 2.66 10.56
N ALA A 85 -4.26 2.56 9.89
CA ALA A 85 -3.32 3.68 9.75
C ALA A 85 -3.84 4.83 8.88
N ILE A 86 -4.71 4.54 7.91
CA ILE A 86 -5.31 5.55 7.02
C ILE A 86 -6.69 6.01 7.50
N SER A 87 -7.30 5.35 8.48
CA SER A 87 -8.60 5.74 9.01
C SER A 87 -8.56 7.14 9.63
N ALA A 88 -9.69 7.84 9.53
CA ALA A 88 -9.88 9.11 10.21
C ALA A 88 -9.55 8.98 11.70
N HIS A 89 -8.84 9.98 12.23
CA HIS A 89 -8.54 10.00 13.66
C HIS A 89 -9.82 10.38 14.39
N GLU A 90 -10.24 9.57 15.35
CA GLU A 90 -11.34 9.95 16.24
C GLU A 90 -10.96 11.27 16.90
N THR A 91 -11.71 12.33 16.61
CA THR A 91 -11.67 13.53 17.46
C THR A 91 -12.30 13.12 18.78
N PRO A 92 -11.59 13.13 19.93
CA PRO A 92 -12.23 12.83 21.20
C PRO A 92 -13.37 13.84 21.39
N ALA A 93 -14.58 13.32 21.60
CA ALA A 93 -15.77 14.13 21.85
C ALA A 93 -15.47 15.12 22.98
N ARG A 94 -15.55 16.42 22.69
CA ARG A 94 -15.52 17.49 23.70
C ARG A 94 -16.87 17.61 24.38
#